data_AF-A0A5B8Z277-F1
#
_entry.id   AF-A0A5B8Z277-F1
#
_cell.length_a   1.000
_cell.length_b   1.000
_cell.length_c   1.000
_cell.angle_alpha   90.00
_cell.angle_beta   90.00
_cell.angle_gamma   90.00
#
_symmetry.space_group_name_H-M   'P 1'
#
loop_
_entity.id
_entity.type
_entity.pdbx_description
1 polymer ?
#
loop_
_entity_poly.entity_id
_entity_poly.type
_entity_poly.pdbx_seq_one_letter_code
_entity_poly.pdbx_strand_id
1 'polypeptide(L)'
;MKIIKIGLVGMLAAGLLTACNGNDAKSVAKTDDQPAAIENDTVEFSPEAKEWIAEMAAEFNRAPEESFDELKQEDVGFVYYTKTNDLYENMQHYIDDKNESFDEDFANLRMLAAGISHDQFERTAHIDDTGKEKDNLEHAEDWKPVPASMETAYQYMGQLLNDLDVAINKGGKGNSFGVSHLTNGDKVNELESFIKQDS
;
A
#
# COMPACT_ATOMS: atom_id res chain seq x y z
N MET A 1 -41.01 -4.12 15.11
CA MET A 1 -41.72 -3.18 14.21
C MET A 1 -42.14 -1.94 15.01
N LYS A 2 -41.44 -0.81 14.82
CA LYS A 2 -41.96 0.54 15.06
C LYS A 2 -41.00 1.53 14.40
N ILE A 3 -41.56 2.24 13.43
CA ILE A 3 -40.93 3.20 12.52
C ILE A 3 -40.97 4.55 13.24
N ILE A 4 -39.84 5.25 13.34
CA ILE A 4 -39.82 6.65 13.76
C ILE A 4 -39.73 7.50 12.50
N LYS A 5 -40.86 8.15 12.17
CA LYS A 5 -40.98 9.21 11.17
C LYS A 5 -40.51 10.51 11.82
N ILE A 6 -39.63 11.26 11.17
CA ILE A 6 -39.43 12.69 11.46
C ILE A 6 -39.86 13.46 10.22
N GLY A 7 -40.90 14.27 10.41
CA GLY A 7 -41.58 15.03 9.38
C GLY A 7 -40.95 16.40 9.11
N LEU A 8 -41.28 16.90 7.92
CA LEU A 8 -41.07 18.27 7.44
C LEU A 8 -41.51 19.33 8.45
N VAL A 9 -40.71 20.39 8.55
CA VAL A 9 -41.19 21.74 8.85
C VAL A 9 -40.68 22.66 7.76
N GLY A 10 -41.62 23.30 7.07
CA GLY A 10 -41.35 24.28 6.03
C GLY A 10 -41.48 25.73 6.50
N MET A 11 -41.42 26.60 5.49
CA MET A 11 -41.62 28.05 5.45
C MET A 11 -40.43 28.94 5.85
N LEU A 12 -39.93 29.72 4.89
CA LEU A 12 -40.47 31.07 4.67
C LEU A 12 -40.07 31.62 3.29
N ALA A 13 -41.08 31.96 2.51
CA ALA A 13 -40.96 32.82 1.34
C ALA A 13 -41.07 34.29 1.81
N ALA A 14 -40.16 35.14 1.35
CA ALA A 14 -40.34 36.58 1.30
C ALA A 14 -39.64 37.08 0.03
N GLY A 15 -40.41 37.73 -0.85
CA GLY A 15 -39.99 38.06 -2.20
C GLY A 15 -39.33 39.43 -2.34
N LEU A 16 -38.94 39.74 -3.56
CA LEU A 16 -39.02 41.09 -4.11
C LEU A 16 -39.13 40.99 -5.64
N LEU A 17 -40.26 41.49 -6.17
CA LEU A 17 -40.50 41.70 -7.58
C LEU A 17 -39.77 42.97 -8.04
N THR A 18 -39.05 42.90 -9.15
CA THR A 18 -38.93 44.03 -10.07
C THR A 18 -38.85 43.48 -11.50
N ALA A 19 -39.85 43.84 -12.30
CA ALA A 19 -39.97 43.48 -13.70
C ALA A 19 -39.32 44.55 -14.59
N CYS A 20 -38.58 44.13 -15.61
CA CYS A 20 -38.48 44.81 -16.91
C CYS A 20 -38.16 43.77 -18.00
N ASN A 21 -38.90 43.87 -19.11
CA ASN A 21 -39.00 42.93 -20.24
C ASN A 21 -37.71 42.77 -21.07
N GLY A 22 -37.55 41.56 -21.63
CA GLY A 22 -36.74 41.27 -22.80
C GLY A 22 -36.71 39.77 -23.07
N ASN A 23 -37.29 39.34 -24.18
CA ASN A 23 -37.35 37.94 -24.64
C ASN A 23 -35.96 37.28 -24.61
N ASP A 24 -35.86 36.09 -24.01
CA ASP A 24 -35.49 34.86 -24.72
C ASP A 24 -35.57 33.67 -23.75
N ALA A 25 -36.38 32.69 -24.12
CA ALA A 25 -36.56 31.46 -23.38
C ALA A 25 -35.33 30.55 -23.52
N LYS A 26 -34.74 30.17 -22.39
CA LYS A 26 -34.10 28.86 -22.22
C LYS A 26 -34.35 28.37 -20.80
N SER A 27 -35.16 27.32 -20.68
CA SER A 27 -35.39 26.61 -19.43
C SER A 27 -34.08 26.01 -18.94
N VAL A 28 -33.55 26.50 -17.83
CA VAL A 28 -32.52 25.79 -17.08
C VAL A 28 -33.26 24.84 -16.14
N ALA A 29 -33.33 23.58 -16.54
CA ALA A 29 -33.78 22.51 -15.67
C ALA A 29 -32.83 22.43 -14.47
N LYS A 30 -33.40 22.42 -13.26
CA LYS A 30 -32.66 22.08 -12.04
C LYS A 30 -32.18 20.63 -12.19
N THR A 31 -30.87 20.44 -12.27
CA THR A 31 -30.25 19.15 -11.98
C THR A 31 -30.25 18.98 -10.47
N ASP A 32 -31.09 18.08 -9.98
CA ASP A 32 -30.92 17.45 -8.68
C ASP A 32 -29.61 16.65 -8.75
N ASP A 33 -28.55 17.15 -8.12
CA ASP A 33 -27.33 16.39 -7.86
C ASP A 33 -27.65 15.31 -6.82
N GLN A 34 -28.09 14.16 -7.30
CA GLN A 34 -27.94 12.91 -6.58
C GLN A 34 -26.44 12.54 -6.64
N PRO A 35 -25.74 12.33 -5.51
CA PRO A 35 -24.35 11.90 -5.58
C PRO A 35 -24.31 10.57 -6.32
N ALA A 36 -23.52 10.54 -7.39
CA ALA A 36 -23.24 9.31 -8.13
C ALA A 36 -22.77 8.26 -7.13
N ALA A 37 -23.40 7.09 -7.16
CA ALA A 37 -22.83 5.93 -6.50
C ALA A 37 -21.45 5.74 -7.13
N ILE A 38 -20.40 5.84 -6.31
CA ILE A 38 -19.06 5.44 -6.72
C ILE A 38 -19.18 3.95 -7.01
N GLU A 39 -19.18 3.58 -8.29
CA GLU A 39 -18.96 2.20 -8.72
C GLU A 39 -17.58 1.84 -8.18
N ASN A 40 -17.59 1.13 -7.05
CA ASN A 40 -16.38 0.54 -6.51
C ASN A 40 -16.11 -0.67 -7.40
N ASP A 41 -15.42 -0.43 -8.53
CA ASP A 41 -14.96 -1.48 -9.42
C ASP A 41 -14.14 -2.45 -8.57
N THR A 42 -14.75 -3.59 -8.24
CA THR A 42 -14.08 -4.62 -7.46
C THR A 42 -12.90 -5.12 -8.28
N VAL A 43 -11.69 -4.81 -7.83
CA VAL A 43 -10.45 -5.33 -8.39
C VAL A 43 -10.50 -6.85 -8.31
N GLU A 44 -10.47 -7.51 -9.47
CA GLU A 44 -10.46 -8.97 -9.55
C GLU A 44 -9.03 -9.49 -9.70
N PHE A 45 -8.45 -9.97 -8.61
CA PHE A 45 -7.15 -10.65 -8.61
C PHE A 45 -7.30 -12.11 -9.09
N SER A 46 -6.34 -12.57 -9.91
CA SER A 46 -6.26 -13.98 -10.30
C SER A 46 -6.06 -14.88 -9.07
N PRO A 47 -6.46 -16.16 -9.12
CA PRO A 47 -6.18 -17.11 -8.05
C PRO A 47 -4.69 -17.18 -7.68
N GLU A 48 -3.81 -17.11 -8.67
CA GLU A 48 -2.35 -17.15 -8.48
C GLU A 48 -1.85 -15.91 -7.73
N ALA A 49 -2.36 -14.72 -8.07
CA ALA A 49 -2.02 -13.48 -7.36
C ALA A 49 -2.50 -13.50 -5.91
N LYS A 50 -3.71 -14.04 -5.68
CA LYS A 50 -4.30 -14.21 -4.34
C LYS A 50 -3.45 -15.11 -3.47
N GLU A 51 -3.04 -16.26 -4.01
CA GLU A 51 -2.18 -17.23 -3.32
C GLU A 51 -0.81 -16.62 -3.01
N TRP A 52 -0.18 -15.97 -3.99
CA TRP A 52 1.11 -15.30 -3.81
C TRP A 52 1.06 -14.20 -2.74
N ILE A 53 0.03 -13.35 -2.72
CA ILE A 53 -0.14 -12.31 -1.67
C ILE A 53 -0.27 -12.94 -0.29
N ALA A 54 -1.05 -14.02 -0.16
CA ALA A 54 -1.22 -14.72 1.12
C ALA A 54 0.11 -15.35 1.60
N GLU A 55 0.88 -15.92 0.68
CA GLU A 55 2.19 -16.50 0.95
C GLU A 55 3.19 -15.43 1.43
N MET A 56 3.33 -14.33 0.69
CA MET A 56 4.22 -13.23 1.05
C MET A 56 3.81 -12.57 2.37
N ALA A 57 2.50 -12.39 2.62
CA ALA A 57 2.01 -11.90 3.90
C ALA A 57 2.38 -12.84 5.06
N ALA A 58 2.27 -14.16 4.87
CA ALA A 58 2.65 -15.13 5.89
C ALA A 58 4.17 -15.15 6.12
N GLU A 59 4.97 -15.00 5.06
CA GLU A 59 6.44 -15.02 5.14
C GLU A 59 7.02 -13.79 5.85
N PHE A 60 6.53 -12.60 5.51
CA PHE A 60 7.01 -11.34 6.10
C PHE A 60 6.52 -11.13 7.54
N ASN A 61 5.39 -11.73 7.93
CA ASN A 61 4.87 -11.66 9.30
C ASN A 61 5.33 -12.81 10.20
N ARG A 62 6.11 -13.77 9.67
CA ARG A 62 6.73 -14.81 10.50
C ARG A 62 7.82 -14.17 11.37
N ALA A 63 7.88 -14.55 12.65
CA ALA A 63 8.94 -14.04 13.53
C ALA A 63 10.32 -14.35 12.91
N PRO A 64 11.29 -13.43 13.00
CA PRO A 64 12.64 -13.65 12.51
C PRO A 64 13.16 -15.05 12.88
N GLU A 65 13.23 -15.37 14.17
CA GLU A 65 13.67 -16.69 14.67
C GLU A 65 12.93 -17.91 14.09
N GLU A 66 11.64 -17.79 13.71
CA GLU A 66 10.84 -18.89 13.14
C GLU A 66 11.03 -19.03 11.62
N SER A 67 11.54 -17.98 10.97
CA SER A 67 11.68 -17.93 9.51
C SER A 67 13.08 -18.31 9.01
N PHE A 68 14.05 -18.49 9.90
CA PHE A 68 15.47 -18.62 9.54
C PHE A 68 16.14 -19.95 9.92
N ASP A 69 15.37 -21.02 10.19
CA ASP A 69 15.94 -22.36 10.37
C ASP A 69 16.77 -22.82 9.14
N GLU A 70 16.55 -22.22 7.97
CA GLU A 70 17.26 -22.53 6.71
C GLU A 70 18.42 -21.58 6.37
N LEU A 71 18.48 -20.38 6.96
CA LEU A 71 19.58 -19.43 6.80
C LEU A 71 20.40 -19.38 8.08
N LYS A 72 21.46 -20.20 8.16
CA LYS A 72 22.52 -20.07 9.18
C LYS A 72 23.35 -18.78 8.96
N GLN A 73 22.70 -17.63 8.81
CA GLN A 73 23.33 -16.33 8.63
C GLN A 73 22.93 -15.45 9.80
N GLU A 74 23.92 -14.98 10.53
CA GLU A 74 23.76 -14.18 11.74
C GLU A 74 23.34 -12.72 11.44
N ASP A 75 23.35 -12.30 10.16
CA ASP A 75 23.03 -10.93 9.75
C ASP A 75 21.57 -10.75 9.34
N VAL A 76 20.79 -10.10 10.21
CA VAL A 76 19.36 -9.83 9.99
C VAL A 76 19.08 -8.89 8.81
N GLY A 77 20.02 -7.99 8.47
CA GLY A 77 19.83 -7.07 7.34
C GLY A 77 19.92 -7.80 6.01
N PHE A 78 20.84 -8.76 5.87
CA PHE A 78 20.94 -9.58 4.67
C PHE A 78 19.69 -10.42 4.45
N VAL A 79 19.12 -10.93 5.54
CA VAL A 79 17.81 -11.57 5.56
C VAL A 79 16.69 -10.64 5.02
N TYR A 80 16.66 -9.38 5.44
CA TYR A 80 15.67 -8.42 4.91
C TYR A 80 15.88 -8.21 3.41
N TYR A 81 17.14 -8.04 3.02
CA TYR A 81 17.51 -7.83 1.62
C TYR A 81 17.13 -9.01 0.72
N THR A 82 17.45 -10.25 1.08
CA THR A 82 17.16 -11.42 0.22
C THR A 82 15.67 -11.63 0.04
N LYS A 83 14.88 -11.62 1.13
CA LYS A 83 13.42 -11.75 1.05
C LYS A 83 12.75 -10.66 0.21
N THR A 84 13.23 -9.43 0.35
CA THR A 84 12.64 -8.28 -0.36
C THR A 84 13.04 -8.26 -1.82
N ASN A 85 14.25 -8.73 -2.16
CA ASN A 85 14.67 -8.94 -3.54
C ASN A 85 13.86 -10.06 -4.20
N ASP A 86 13.63 -11.19 -3.52
CA ASP A 86 12.79 -12.28 -4.02
C ASP A 86 11.35 -11.82 -4.29
N LEU A 87 10.77 -11.04 -3.37
CA LEU A 87 9.46 -10.41 -3.58
C LEU A 87 9.47 -9.49 -4.80
N TYR A 88 10.47 -8.62 -4.93
CA TYR A 88 10.58 -7.65 -6.01
C TYR A 88 10.70 -8.33 -7.39
N GLU A 89 11.56 -9.34 -7.52
CA GLU A 89 11.78 -10.06 -8.78
C GLU A 89 10.54 -10.83 -9.25
N ASN A 90 9.78 -11.40 -8.31
CA ASN A 90 8.63 -12.25 -8.62
C ASN A 90 7.32 -11.48 -8.77
N MET A 91 7.19 -10.29 -8.17
CA MET A 91 5.92 -9.54 -8.13
C MET A 91 5.27 -9.35 -9.51
N GLN A 92 6.06 -9.01 -10.53
CA GLN A 92 5.57 -8.80 -11.90
C GLN A 92 4.96 -10.05 -12.57
N HIS A 93 5.21 -11.24 -12.03
CA HIS A 93 4.61 -12.47 -12.53
C HIS A 93 3.16 -12.64 -12.07
N TYR A 94 2.81 -12.01 -10.95
CA TYR A 94 1.51 -12.17 -10.31
C TYR A 94 0.62 -10.95 -10.45
N ILE A 95 1.21 -9.76 -10.59
CA ILE A 95 0.49 -8.48 -10.58
C ILE A 95 0.59 -7.81 -11.96
N ASP A 96 -0.56 -7.43 -12.52
CA ASP A 96 -0.69 -6.70 -13.79
C ASP A 96 -1.10 -5.25 -13.48
N ASP A 97 -0.29 -4.27 -13.86
CA ASP A 97 -0.39 -2.84 -13.48
C ASP A 97 -1.54 -2.07 -14.17
N LYS A 98 -2.68 -2.74 -14.42
CA LYS A 98 -3.77 -2.18 -15.24
C LYS A 98 -4.78 -1.33 -14.48
N ASN A 99 -4.75 -1.27 -13.15
CA ASN A 99 -5.65 -0.42 -12.39
C ASN A 99 -4.91 0.32 -11.28
N GLU A 100 -5.07 1.65 -11.33
CA GLU A 100 -4.28 2.64 -10.60
C GLU A 100 -4.42 2.50 -9.07
N SER A 101 -5.58 2.10 -8.56
CA SER A 101 -5.86 2.11 -7.10
C SER A 101 -5.10 1.06 -6.29
N PHE A 102 -4.70 -0.06 -6.90
CA PHE A 102 -3.82 -1.05 -6.26
C PHE A 102 -2.40 -0.98 -6.80
N ASP A 103 -2.19 -0.37 -7.97
CA ASP A 103 -0.85 -0.10 -8.48
C ASP A 103 -0.06 0.76 -7.48
N GLU A 104 -0.71 1.67 -6.75
CA GLU A 104 -0.06 2.44 -5.67
C GLU A 104 0.47 1.55 -4.52
N ASP A 105 -0.27 0.51 -4.11
CA ASP A 105 0.19 -0.43 -3.10
C ASP A 105 1.39 -1.26 -3.59
N PHE A 106 1.36 -1.74 -4.84
CA PHE A 106 2.50 -2.47 -5.41
C PHE A 106 3.69 -1.55 -5.74
N ALA A 107 3.45 -0.30 -6.12
CA ALA A 107 4.48 0.72 -6.25
C ALA A 107 5.17 0.99 -4.91
N ASN A 108 4.41 1.09 -3.82
CA ASN A 108 4.97 1.20 -2.47
C ASN A 108 5.83 -0.01 -2.11
N LEU A 109 5.37 -1.24 -2.39
CA LEU A 109 6.19 -2.45 -2.19
C LEU A 109 7.51 -2.41 -2.99
N ARG A 110 7.46 -1.97 -4.26
CA ARG A 110 8.66 -1.81 -5.11
C ARG A 110 9.63 -0.78 -4.54
N MET A 111 9.12 0.35 -4.08
CA MET A 111 9.93 1.42 -3.49
C MET A 111 10.59 0.98 -2.17
N LEU A 112 9.85 0.29 -1.30
CA LEU A 112 10.40 -0.26 -0.06
C LEU A 112 11.51 -1.29 -0.35
N ALA A 113 11.30 -2.20 -1.32
CA ALA A 113 12.33 -3.16 -1.72
C ALA A 113 13.58 -2.48 -2.31
N ALA A 114 13.39 -1.42 -3.10
CA ALA A 114 14.49 -0.62 -3.63
C ALA A 114 15.28 0.08 -2.51
N GLY A 115 14.60 0.63 -1.49
CA GLY A 115 15.23 1.22 -0.31
C GLY A 115 16.08 0.22 0.47
N ILE A 116 15.56 -0.99 0.72
CA ILE A 116 16.31 -2.06 1.40
C ILE A 116 17.53 -2.50 0.57
N SER A 117 17.37 -2.59 -0.75
CA SER A 117 18.47 -2.92 -1.67
C SER A 117 19.57 -1.84 -1.68
N HIS A 118 19.17 -0.57 -1.58
CA HIS A 118 20.08 0.56 -1.43
C HIS A 118 20.82 0.53 -0.09
N ASP A 119 20.10 0.33 1.02
CA ASP A 119 20.70 0.22 2.35
C ASP A 119 21.71 -0.93 2.41
N GLN A 120 21.38 -2.09 1.81
CA GLN A 120 22.35 -3.20 1.70
C GLN A 120 23.58 -2.79 0.89
N PHE A 121 23.42 -2.04 -0.19
CA PHE A 121 24.57 -1.49 -0.93
C PHE A 121 25.42 -0.56 -0.05
N GLU A 122 24.81 0.38 0.69
CA GLU A 122 25.56 1.31 1.55
C GLU A 122 26.34 0.60 2.67
N ARG A 123 25.79 -0.52 3.15
CA ARG A 123 26.45 -1.38 4.14
C ARG A 123 27.75 -1.98 3.60
N THR A 124 27.78 -2.33 2.31
CA THR A 124 28.91 -3.00 1.66
C THR A 124 29.80 -2.08 0.83
N ALA A 125 29.36 -0.85 0.53
CA ALA A 125 30.03 0.08 -0.39
C ALA A 125 31.48 0.47 -0.01
N HIS A 126 31.87 0.25 1.24
CA HIS A 126 33.22 0.51 1.73
C HIS A 126 34.21 -0.65 1.44
N ILE A 127 33.68 -1.84 1.11
CA ILE A 127 34.42 -3.03 0.67
C ILE A 127 34.59 -2.96 -0.85
N ASP A 128 33.47 -2.75 -1.55
CA ASP A 128 33.38 -2.58 -3.01
C ASP A 128 32.24 -1.62 -3.35
N ASP A 129 32.53 -0.59 -4.15
CA ASP A 129 31.55 0.42 -4.55
C ASP A 129 30.75 0.03 -5.80
N THR A 130 30.94 -1.18 -6.34
CA THR A 130 30.20 -1.68 -7.52
C THR A 130 28.95 -2.48 -7.18
N GLY A 131 28.76 -2.82 -5.89
CA GLY A 131 27.60 -3.55 -5.38
C GLY A 131 27.72 -5.08 -5.47
N LYS A 132 28.89 -5.61 -5.82
CA LYS A 132 29.12 -7.07 -5.86
C LYS A 132 29.13 -7.71 -4.48
N GLU A 133 29.40 -6.91 -3.46
CA GLU A 133 29.52 -7.38 -2.08
C GLU A 133 28.19 -7.46 -1.34
N LYS A 134 27.08 -7.00 -1.94
CA LYS A 134 25.74 -7.07 -1.35
C LYS A 134 25.34 -8.49 -0.96
N ASP A 135 25.80 -9.47 -1.73
CA ASP A 135 25.44 -10.88 -1.64
C ASP A 135 26.62 -11.76 -1.18
N ASN A 136 27.79 -11.15 -0.94
CA ASN A 136 29.02 -11.88 -0.66
C ASN A 136 29.21 -12.10 0.85
N LEU A 137 28.79 -13.28 1.31
CA LEU A 137 28.85 -13.66 2.72
C LEU A 137 30.27 -13.89 3.25
N GLU A 138 31.26 -14.04 2.38
CA GLU A 138 32.66 -14.19 2.82
C GLU A 138 33.15 -12.95 3.56
N HIS A 139 32.54 -11.78 3.29
CA HIS A 139 32.85 -10.50 3.91
C HIS A 139 31.71 -9.98 4.80
N ALA A 140 30.79 -10.84 5.24
CA ALA A 140 29.65 -10.43 6.07
C ALA A 140 30.07 -9.79 7.41
N GLU A 141 31.22 -10.19 7.97
CA GLU A 141 31.75 -9.62 9.20
C GLU A 141 32.22 -8.16 9.04
N ASP A 142 32.52 -7.74 7.82
CA ASP A 142 32.95 -6.38 7.50
C ASP A 142 31.76 -5.47 7.14
N TRP A 143 30.56 -6.00 6.93
CA TRP A 143 29.39 -5.19 6.61
C TRP A 143 29.07 -4.19 7.73
N LYS A 144 28.70 -2.97 7.35
CA LYS A 144 28.20 -2.01 8.35
C LYS A 144 26.92 -2.54 9.01
N PRO A 145 26.61 -2.09 10.24
CA PRO A 145 25.35 -2.43 10.90
C PRO A 145 24.13 -2.11 10.05
N VAL A 146 23.04 -2.83 10.31
CA VAL A 146 21.73 -2.58 9.69
C VAL A 146 21.24 -1.18 10.08
N PRO A 147 20.93 -0.31 9.10
CA PRO A 147 20.35 1.00 9.41
C PRO A 147 18.88 0.88 9.81
N ALA A 148 18.39 1.83 10.60
CA ALA A 148 17.00 1.83 11.09
C ALA A 148 15.97 1.98 9.95
N SER A 149 16.34 2.62 8.84
CA SER A 149 15.54 2.71 7.61
C SER A 149 15.22 1.33 7.06
N MET A 150 16.23 0.45 6.94
CA MET A 150 16.08 -0.92 6.42
C MET A 150 15.09 -1.75 7.25
N GLU A 151 15.18 -1.67 8.59
CA GLU A 151 14.24 -2.34 9.49
C GLU A 151 12.82 -1.77 9.34
N THR A 152 12.69 -0.44 9.29
CA THR A 152 11.40 0.24 9.16
C THR A 152 10.74 -0.09 7.82
N ALA A 153 11.52 -0.12 6.73
CA ALA A 153 11.05 -0.51 5.41
C ALA A 153 10.53 -1.96 5.40
N TYR A 154 11.28 -2.88 6.02
CA TYR A 154 10.88 -4.29 6.13
C TYR A 154 9.56 -4.43 6.91
N GLN A 155 9.40 -3.68 8.00
CA GLN A 155 8.16 -3.64 8.78
C GLN A 155 6.98 -3.12 7.95
N TYR A 156 7.15 -2.03 7.21
CA TYR A 156 6.10 -1.50 6.34
C TYR A 156 5.70 -2.47 5.22
N MET A 157 6.65 -3.21 4.65
CA MET A 157 6.34 -4.26 3.66
C MET A 157 5.45 -5.34 4.27
N GLY A 158 5.77 -5.83 5.48
CA GLY A 158 4.96 -6.82 6.19
C GLY A 158 3.55 -6.32 6.53
N GLN A 159 3.43 -5.06 6.94
CA GLN A 159 2.14 -4.42 7.22
C GLN A 159 1.28 -4.27 5.96
N LEU A 160 1.89 -3.82 4.85
CA LEU A 160 1.21 -3.64 3.57
C LEU A 160 0.74 -4.97 2.98
N LEU A 161 1.59 -6.00 3.00
CA LEU A 161 1.21 -7.35 2.57
C LEU A 161 0.08 -7.93 3.43
N ASN A 162 0.09 -7.70 4.75
CA ASN A 162 -1.02 -8.10 5.60
C ASN A 162 -2.32 -7.40 5.22
N ASP A 163 -2.28 -6.09 4.98
CA ASP A 163 -3.47 -5.31 4.60
C ASP A 163 -4.04 -5.80 3.26
N LEU A 164 -3.18 -6.08 2.29
CA LEU A 164 -3.55 -6.66 1.00
C LEU A 164 -4.19 -8.05 1.18
N ASP A 165 -3.59 -8.96 1.96
CA ASP A 165 -4.14 -10.28 2.22
C ASP A 165 -5.51 -10.22 2.94
N VAL A 166 -5.66 -9.30 3.91
CA VAL A 166 -6.94 -9.07 4.59
C VAL A 166 -8.02 -8.61 3.61
N ALA A 167 -7.70 -7.64 2.74
CA ALA A 167 -8.63 -7.11 1.77
C ALA A 167 -9.02 -8.14 0.70
N ILE A 168 -8.03 -8.84 0.14
CA ILE A 168 -8.18 -9.65 -1.07
C ILE A 168 -8.62 -11.09 -0.75
N ASN A 169 -8.03 -11.70 0.28
CA ASN A 169 -8.21 -13.13 0.57
C ASN A 169 -9.14 -13.39 1.75
N LYS A 170 -9.19 -12.48 2.73
CA LYS A 170 -9.98 -12.67 3.96
C LYS A 170 -11.31 -11.90 3.94
N GLY A 171 -11.65 -11.27 2.82
CA GLY A 171 -12.90 -10.52 2.65
C GLY A 171 -13.05 -9.38 3.66
N GLY A 172 -11.93 -8.69 3.96
CA GLY A 172 -11.86 -7.60 4.93
C GLY A 172 -11.88 -8.04 6.40
N LYS A 173 -11.81 -9.35 6.69
CA LYS A 173 -11.82 -9.86 8.06
C LYS A 173 -10.39 -10.13 8.54
N GLY A 174 -9.95 -9.33 9.50
CA GLY A 174 -8.62 -9.48 10.12
C GLY A 174 -8.19 -8.18 10.76
N ASN A 175 -7.02 -8.20 11.40
CA ASN A 175 -6.37 -6.98 11.84
C ASN A 175 -5.68 -6.36 10.62
N SER A 176 -5.88 -5.06 10.45
CA SER A 176 -5.19 -4.25 9.44
C SER A 176 -4.34 -3.19 10.15
N PHE A 177 -3.25 -2.80 9.50
CA PHE A 177 -2.32 -1.78 9.96
C PHE A 177 -2.66 -0.38 9.43
N GLY A 178 -3.47 -0.30 8.37
CA GLY A 178 -3.97 0.93 7.78
C GLY A 178 -3.01 1.57 6.79
N VAL A 179 -2.10 0.81 6.18
CA VAL A 179 -1.06 1.34 5.28
C VAL A 179 -1.39 1.15 3.79
N SER A 180 -2.45 0.41 3.47
CA SER A 180 -2.87 0.13 2.09
C SER A 180 -3.88 1.13 1.52
N HIS A 181 -3.63 1.56 0.28
CA HIS A 181 -4.55 2.34 -0.55
C HIS A 181 -5.83 1.56 -0.88
N LEU A 182 -5.73 0.27 -1.18
CA LEU A 182 -6.88 -0.60 -1.47
C LEU A 182 -7.94 -0.59 -0.35
N THR A 183 -7.49 -0.40 0.90
CA THR A 183 -8.38 -0.33 2.08
C THR A 183 -8.74 1.09 2.53
N ASN A 184 -8.21 2.13 1.85
CA ASN A 184 -8.24 3.52 2.31
C ASN A 184 -7.70 3.66 3.75
N GLY A 185 -6.54 3.06 4.01
CA GLY A 185 -5.90 3.05 5.31
C GLY A 185 -5.55 4.45 5.84
N ASP A 186 -5.65 4.66 7.15
CA ASP A 186 -5.40 5.94 7.81
C ASP A 186 -3.91 6.31 7.91
N LYS A 187 -3.01 5.37 7.62
CA LYS A 187 -1.54 5.52 7.64
C LYS A 187 -0.88 5.46 6.27
N VAL A 188 -1.64 5.46 5.19
CA VAL A 188 -1.10 5.55 3.82
C VAL A 188 -0.12 6.73 3.68
N ASN A 189 -0.50 7.91 4.18
CA ASN A 189 0.35 9.10 4.13
C ASN A 189 1.63 8.97 4.97
N GLU A 190 1.59 8.19 6.05
CA GLU A 190 2.76 7.92 6.90
C GLU A 190 3.77 7.08 6.12
N LEU A 191 3.32 5.97 5.53
CA LEU A 191 4.13 5.11 4.67
C LEU A 191 4.75 5.89 3.51
N GLU A 192 3.95 6.65 2.76
CA GLU A 192 4.48 7.40 1.63
C GLU A 192 5.47 8.49 2.04
N SER A 193 5.28 9.09 3.22
CA SER A 193 6.21 10.09 3.75
C SER A 193 7.55 9.46 4.10
N PHE A 194 7.54 8.22 4.62
CA PHE A 194 8.75 7.43 4.85
C PHE A 194 9.46 7.14 3.52
N ILE A 195 8.74 6.59 2.53
CA ILE A 195 9.32 6.28 1.20
C ILE A 195 9.97 7.53 0.57
N LYS A 196 9.29 8.69 0.63
CA LYS A 196 9.80 9.95 0.05
C LYS A 196 11.02 10.53 0.76
N GLN A 197 11.27 10.16 2.02
CA GLN A 197 12.45 10.62 2.78
C GLN A 197 13.68 9.75 2.52
N ASP A 198 13.46 8.47 2.21
CA ASP A 198 14.51 7.49 1.90
C ASP A 198 14.84 7.40 0.39
N SER A 199 14.14 8.17 -0.46
CA SER A 199 14.38 8.30 -1.92
C SER A 199 15.35 9.43 -2.26
#